data_AF-A0A964ZHJ0-F1
#
_entry.id   AF-A0A964ZHJ0-F1
#
_cell.length_a   1.000
_cell.length_b   1.000
_cell.length_c   1.000
_cell.angle_alpha   90.00
_cell.angle_beta   90.00
_cell.angle_gamma   90.00
#
_symmetry.space_group_name_H-M   'P 1'
#
loop_
_entity.id
_entity.type
_entity.pdbx_description
1 polymer ?
#
loop_
_entity_poly.entity_id
_entity_poly.type
_entity_poly.pdbx_seq_one_letter_code
_entity_poly.pdbx_strand_id
1 'polypeptide(L)'
;MRPGYNTNGFAHHRLEDAVEILRELGYESIALTVDYCHPPPTSMPMFCVIETGARFLLDPRRKHQPTLVGVDSGPRRAFLRECIALCSRL
;
A
#
# COMPACT_ATOMS: atom_id res chain seq x y z
N MET A 1 0.81 -4.57 22.09
CA MET A 1 0.65 -3.69 20.91
C MET A 1 1.76 -4.08 19.93
N ARG A 2 1.46 -4.25 18.64
CA ARG A 2 2.47 -4.56 17.62
C ARG A 2 2.89 -3.25 16.92
N PRO A 3 4.16 -2.81 16.99
CA PRO A 3 4.58 -1.59 16.31
C PRO A 3 4.49 -1.79 14.80
N GLY A 4 3.91 -0.80 14.11
CA GLY A 4 3.69 -0.83 12.66
C GLY A 4 4.27 0.40 11.95
N TYR A 5 4.70 0.20 10.71
CA TYR A 5 5.22 1.28 9.85
C TYR A 5 4.54 1.28 8.48
N ASN A 6 4.33 2.46 7.90
CA ASN A 6 3.69 2.62 6.60
C ASN A 6 4.72 2.73 5.45
N THR A 7 4.52 1.96 4.38
CA THR A 7 5.49 1.90 3.28
C THR A 7 5.54 3.13 2.38
N ASN A 8 4.70 4.16 2.57
CA ASN A 8 4.92 5.48 1.94
C ASN A 8 6.28 6.07 2.31
N GLY A 9 6.83 5.76 3.50
CA GLY A 9 8.20 6.16 3.89
C GLY A 9 9.30 5.46 3.08
N PHE A 10 8.95 4.38 2.37
CA PHE A 10 9.83 3.55 1.55
C PHE A 10 9.47 3.62 0.06
N ALA A 11 8.84 4.69 -0.42
CA ALA A 11 8.25 4.79 -1.78
C ALA A 11 9.21 4.52 -2.96
N HIS A 12 10.52 4.41 -2.73
CA HIS A 12 11.53 4.12 -3.76
C HIS A 12 12.37 2.88 -3.46
N HIS A 13 12.00 2.12 -2.41
CA HIS A 13 12.60 0.82 -2.13
C HIS A 13 11.76 -0.27 -2.80
N ARG A 14 12.35 -1.45 -2.97
CA ARG A 14 11.55 -2.65 -3.21
C ARG A 14 10.85 -3.03 -1.91
N LEU A 15 9.71 -3.71 -2.02
CA LEU A 15 8.95 -4.15 -0.86
C LEU A 15 9.77 -5.08 0.05
N GLU A 16 10.58 -5.95 -0.55
CA GLU A 16 11.43 -6.89 0.18
C GLU A 16 12.46 -6.15 1.07
N ASP A 17 13.13 -5.15 0.51
CA ASP A 17 14.14 -4.35 1.24
C ASP A 17 13.49 -3.57 2.39
N ALA A 18 12.30 -2.99 2.15
CA ALA A 18 11.55 -2.28 3.18
C ALA A 18 11.16 -3.21 4.34
N VAL A 19 10.71 -4.43 4.04
CA VAL A 19 10.36 -5.44 5.04
C VAL A 19 11.58 -5.86 5.86
N GLU A 20 12.73 -6.09 5.23
CA GLU A 20 13.97 -6.47 5.93
C GLU A 20 14.38 -5.39 6.92
N ILE A 21 14.48 -4.13 6.47
CA ILE A 21 14.83 -2.98 7.31
C ILE A 21 13.87 -2.83 8.48
N LEU A 22 12.55 -2.94 8.23
CA LEU A 22 11.55 -2.80 9.29
C LEU A 22 11.68 -3.89 10.36
N ARG A 23 11.98 -5.13 9.96
CA ARG A 23 12.20 -6.23 10.90
C ARG A 23 13.47 -6.03 11.73
N GLU A 24 14.55 -5.56 11.13
CA GLU A 24 15.78 -5.22 11.84
C GLU A 24 15.57 -4.12 12.89
N LEU A 25 14.71 -3.15 12.59
CA LEU A 25 14.32 -2.07 13.50
C LEU A 25 13.31 -2.50 14.59
N GLY A 26 12.85 -3.75 14.57
CA GLY A 26 11.92 -4.30 15.56
C GLY A 26 10.45 -3.98 15.29
N TYR A 27 10.08 -3.53 14.09
CA TYR A 27 8.67 -3.46 13.69
C TYR A 27 8.10 -4.86 13.44
N GLU A 28 6.87 -5.06 13.86
CA GLU A 28 6.14 -6.34 13.69
C GLU A 28 5.03 -6.24 12.65
N SER A 29 4.61 -5.02 12.29
CA SER A 29 3.50 -4.75 11.39
C SER A 29 3.89 -3.78 10.28
N ILE A 30 3.23 -3.90 9.14
CA ILE A 30 3.44 -3.07 7.96
C ILE A 30 2.09 -2.60 7.42
N ALA A 31 1.98 -1.30 7.14
CA ALA A 31 0.90 -0.75 6.34
C ALA A 31 1.38 -0.62 4.91
N LEU A 32 1.07 -1.65 4.11
CA LEU A 32 1.47 -1.75 2.70
C LEU A 32 0.66 -0.76 1.87
N THR A 33 1.31 0.30 1.43
CA THR A 33 0.81 1.17 0.36
C THR A 33 0.96 0.45 -0.98
N VAL A 34 -0.14 0.00 -1.57
CA VAL A 34 -0.15 -0.66 -2.88
C VAL A 34 0.18 0.38 -3.95
N ASP A 35 1.34 0.28 -4.60
CA ASP A 35 1.84 1.24 -5.59
C ASP A 35 2.76 0.53 -6.62
N TYR A 36 3.30 1.26 -7.60
CA TYR A 36 4.22 0.74 -8.60
C TYR A 36 5.50 0.13 -8.00
N CYS A 37 6.06 0.74 -6.95
CA CYS A 37 7.25 0.23 -6.26
C CYS A 37 6.92 -0.92 -5.29
N HIS A 38 5.68 -0.99 -4.82
CA HIS A 38 5.19 -1.99 -3.88
C HIS A 38 3.95 -2.69 -4.44
N PRO A 39 4.11 -3.51 -5.49
CA PRO A 39 3.00 -4.28 -6.03
C PRO A 39 2.49 -5.30 -4.99
N PRO A 40 1.23 -5.78 -5.10
CA PRO A 40 0.69 -6.78 -4.21
C PRO A 40 1.56 -8.05 -4.15
N PRO A 41 2.06 -8.46 -2.98
CA PRO A 41 2.88 -9.67 -2.87
C PRO A 41 2.00 -10.93 -2.83
N THR A 42 2.62 -12.09 -3.05
CA THR A 42 1.97 -13.40 -2.89
C THR A 42 1.83 -13.82 -1.43
N SER A 43 2.73 -13.34 -0.56
CA SER A 43 2.70 -13.56 0.89
C SER A 43 3.35 -12.37 1.61
N MET A 44 3.06 -12.22 2.91
CA MET A 44 3.66 -11.17 3.74
C MET A 44 4.26 -11.78 5.02
N PRO A 45 5.56 -11.58 5.32
CA PRO A 45 6.20 -12.14 6.52
C PRO A 45 5.98 -11.30 7.79
N MET A 46 5.09 -10.31 7.75
CA MET A 46 4.74 -9.38 8.83
C MET A 46 3.23 -9.22 8.90
N PHE A 47 2.71 -8.74 10.04
CA PHE A 47 1.29 -8.37 10.11
C PHE A 47 1.00 -7.24 9.12
N CYS A 48 0.09 -7.49 8.18
CA CYS A 48 -0.15 -6.57 7.07
C CYS A 48 -1.49 -5.85 7.24
N VAL A 49 -1.49 -4.56 6.95
CA VAL A 49 -2.71 -3.83 6.57
C VAL A 49 -2.50 -3.20 5.21
N ILE A 50 -3.54 -3.17 4.38
CA ILE A 50 -3.49 -2.47 3.09
C ILE A 50 -3.83 -1.00 3.29
N GLU A 51 -2.97 -0.15 2.73
CA GLU A 51 -3.13 1.30 2.69
C GLU A 51 -3.23 1.75 1.22
N THR A 52 -4.09 2.73 0.94
CA THR A 52 -4.54 3.05 -0.44
C THR A 52 -4.13 4.44 -0.91
N GLY A 53 -3.16 5.04 -0.23
CA GLY A 53 -2.68 6.42 -0.38
C GLY A 53 -1.52 6.59 -1.34
N ALA A 54 -1.27 5.58 -2.19
CA ALA A 54 -0.29 5.66 -3.27
C ALA A 54 -0.46 6.94 -4.09
N ARG A 55 0.67 7.57 -4.41
CA ARG A 55 0.69 8.85 -5.12
C ARG A 55 0.77 8.56 -6.60
N PHE A 56 -0.07 9.24 -7.38
CA PHE A 56 -0.06 9.16 -8.84
C PHE A 56 -0.41 7.79 -9.46
N LEU A 57 -0.77 6.78 -8.65
CA LEU A 57 -1.12 5.43 -9.12
C LEU A 57 -2.28 5.40 -10.13
N LEU A 58 -3.31 6.22 -9.91
CA LEU A 58 -4.50 6.26 -10.77
C LEU A 58 -4.49 7.45 -11.74
N ASP A 59 -3.65 8.46 -11.48
CA ASP A 59 -3.47 9.63 -12.34
C ASP A 59 -2.01 10.08 -12.25
N PRO A 60 -1.20 9.94 -13.32
CA PRO A 60 0.22 10.29 -13.30
C PRO A 60 0.47 11.80 -13.13
N ARG A 61 -0.54 12.64 -13.34
CA ARG A 61 -0.42 14.12 -13.27
C ARG A 61 -0.92 14.67 -11.94
N ARG A 62 -1.80 13.97 -11.23
CA ARG A 62 -2.49 14.50 -10.05
C ARG A 62 -2.42 13.51 -8.89
N LYS A 63 -1.74 13.92 -7.82
CA LYS A 63 -1.61 13.12 -6.60
C LYS A 63 -2.99 12.74 -6.06
N HIS A 64 -3.17 11.46 -5.74
CA HIS A 64 -4.36 10.86 -5.14
C HIS A 64 -5.66 10.94 -5.96
N GLN A 65 -5.62 11.52 -7.15
CA GLN A 65 -6.79 11.60 -8.01
C GLN A 65 -6.91 10.33 -8.86
N PRO A 66 -8.14 9.90 -9.19
CA PRO A 66 -9.40 10.40 -8.64
C PRO A 66 -9.65 10.01 -7.17
N THR A 67 -10.49 10.77 -6.47
CA THR A 67 -10.96 10.48 -5.10
C THR A 67 -12.42 9.99 -5.10
N LEU A 68 -12.90 9.45 -3.96
CA LEU A 68 -14.29 8.97 -3.83
C LEU A 68 -15.34 10.08 -3.92
N VAL A 69 -14.98 11.31 -3.53
CA VAL A 69 -15.84 12.50 -3.59
C VAL A 69 -15.67 13.29 -4.89
N GLY A 70 -14.82 12.80 -5.80
CA GLY A 70 -14.61 13.41 -7.11
C GLY A 70 -15.70 13.06 -8.13
N VAL A 71 -15.83 13.91 -9.14
CA VAL A 71 -16.80 13.76 -10.24
C VAL A 71 -16.66 12.42 -10.99
N ASP A 72 -15.43 11.96 -11.19
CA ASP A 72 -15.13 10.64 -11.75
C ASP A 72 -14.42 9.76 -10.72
N SER A 73 -15.20 9.13 -9.85
CA SER A 73 -14.73 8.25 -8.77
C SER A 73 -14.64 6.78 -9.19
N GLY A 74 -14.93 6.45 -10.45
CA GLY A 74 -14.94 5.07 -10.97
C GLY A 74 -13.63 4.31 -10.75
N PRO A 75 -12.49 4.85 -11.24
CA PRO A 75 -11.19 4.21 -11.06
C PRO A 75 -10.81 4.01 -9.58
N ARG A 76 -11.12 5.00 -8.72
CA ARG A 76 -10.87 4.90 -7.27
C ARG A 76 -11.69 3.77 -6.63
N ARG A 77 -12.96 3.62 -6.98
CA ARG A 77 -13.79 2.52 -6.48
C ARG A 77 -13.27 1.17 -6.92
N ALA A 78 -12.84 1.04 -8.17
CA ALA A 78 -12.27 -0.20 -8.69
C ALA A 78 -11.01 -0.60 -7.90
N PHE A 79 -10.06 0.34 -7.76
CA PHE A 79 -8.85 0.12 -6.97
C PHE A 79 -9.14 -0.29 -5.52
N LEU A 80 -10.08 0.38 -4.85
CA LEU A 80 -10.46 0.00 -3.48
C LEU A 80 -11.05 -1.41 -3.38
N ARG A 81 -11.82 -1.86 -4.38
CA ARG A 81 -12.34 -3.24 -4.43
C ARG A 81 -11.20 -4.25 -4.59
N GLU A 82 -10.21 -3.95 -5.42
CA GLU A 82 -9.01 -4.78 -5.57
C GLU A 82 -8.22 -4.85 -4.26
N CYS A 83 -8.06 -3.74 -3.55
CA CYS A 83 -7.44 -3.71 -2.22
C CYS A 83 -8.20 -4.55 -1.19
N ILE A 84 -9.54 -4.51 -1.19
CA ILE A 84 -10.36 -5.37 -0.31
C ILE A 84 -10.15 -6.85 -0.66
N ALA A 85 -10.13 -7.20 -1.94
CA ALA A 85 -9.85 -8.56 -2.37
C ALA A 85 -8.42 -8.99 -2.00
N LEU A 86 -7.45 -8.08 -2.04
CA LEU A 86 -6.09 -8.34 -1.56
C LEU A 86 -6.06 -8.62 -0.06
N CYS A 87 -6.79 -7.85 0.77
CA CYS A 87 -6.89 -8.11 2.21
C CYS A 87 -7.42 -9.51 2.55
N SER A 88 -8.25 -10.12 1.70
CA SER A 88 -8.72 -11.49 1.94
C SER A 88 -7.68 -12.59 1.67
N ARG A 89 -6.56 -12.25 1.05
CA ARG A 89 -5.51 -13.21 0.63
C ARG A 89 -4.20 -13.07 1.41
N LEU A 90 -4.00 -11.94 2.09
CA LEU A 90 -2.83 -11.64 2.93
C LEU A 90 -3.22 -11.74 4.41
#